data_AF-A0A355DKC9-F1
#
_entry.id   AF-A0A355DKC9-F1
#
_cell.length_a   1.000
_cell.length_b   1.000
_cell.length_c   1.000
_cell.angle_alpha   90.00
_cell.angle_beta   90.00
_cell.angle_gamma   90.00
#
_symmetry.space_group_name_H-M   'P 1'
#
loop_
_entity.id
_entity.type
_entity.pdbx_description
1 polymer ?
#
loop_
_entity_poly.entity_id
_entity_poly.type
_entity_poly.pdbx_seq_one_letter_code
_entity_poly.pdbx_strand_id
1 'polypeptide(L)'
;MNKNPYRVLSEHYPKEHLKREAKGNFAKKDCFIYSYEDYTPEQISDPKFEKKRDIYFGKSAKRYDLVVIRDPFNLLASRFKNQNLKRRFPNDMFSDLWIAYAQEYLGETNYLKNKVVVNYNNWFRDKEYRKQLASQLNIEFSDAGINEVKVQGGGSSFDGLQFHGQATNMDILNRWKHFSENPEFRKLLNNKKLIEYSERIFGYIEGTESLLEK
;
A
#
# COMPACT_ATOMS: atom_id res chain seq x y z
N MET A 1 -0.58 18.83 0.68
CA MET A 1 -0.85 18.94 -0.77
C MET A 1 -1.95 19.98 -1.01
N ASN A 2 -1.71 21.04 -1.80
CA ASN A 2 -2.67 22.16 -1.97
C ASN A 2 -3.24 22.32 -3.39
N LYS A 3 -3.04 21.35 -4.28
CA LYS A 3 -3.49 21.44 -5.69
C LYS A 3 -4.38 20.26 -6.05
N ASN A 4 -5.40 20.52 -6.87
CA ASN A 4 -6.25 19.48 -7.46
C ASN A 4 -5.36 18.50 -8.26
N PRO A 5 -5.39 17.18 -7.97
CA PRO A 5 -4.53 16.19 -8.61
C PRO A 5 -4.76 16.08 -10.13
N TYR A 6 -5.99 16.36 -10.59
CA TYR A 6 -6.30 16.38 -12.02
C TYR A 6 -5.63 17.54 -12.76
N ARG A 7 -5.22 18.63 -12.08
CA ARG A 7 -4.42 19.68 -12.73
C ARG A 7 -3.07 19.12 -13.18
N VAL A 8 -2.36 18.46 -12.27
CA VAL A 8 -1.07 17.83 -12.57
C VAL A 8 -1.23 16.78 -13.67
N LEU A 9 -2.25 15.92 -13.58
CA LEU A 9 -2.51 14.91 -14.61
C LEU A 9 -2.84 15.53 -15.96
N SER A 10 -3.65 16.60 -16.01
CA SER A 10 -4.01 17.27 -17.26
C SER A 10 -2.84 17.99 -17.92
N GLU A 11 -1.88 18.47 -17.13
CA GLU A 11 -0.64 19.10 -17.62
C GLU A 11 0.28 18.06 -18.28
N HIS A 12 0.37 16.84 -17.72
CA HIS A 12 1.26 15.78 -18.22
C HIS A 12 0.60 14.85 -19.25
N TYR A 13 -0.73 14.74 -19.20
CA TYR A 13 -1.54 13.90 -20.07
C TYR A 13 -2.78 14.69 -20.51
N PRO A 14 -2.70 15.54 -21.56
CA PRO A 14 -3.72 16.53 -21.89
C PRO A 14 -4.97 15.95 -22.57
N LYS A 15 -5.55 14.89 -22.01
CA LYS A 15 -6.82 14.30 -22.44
C LYS A 15 -7.98 15.20 -21.99
N GLU A 16 -8.99 15.38 -22.85
CA GLU A 16 -10.10 16.31 -22.60
C GLU A 16 -10.88 16.00 -21.29
N HIS A 17 -11.07 14.72 -20.96
CA HIS A 17 -11.71 14.36 -19.70
C HIS A 17 -10.89 14.82 -18.47
N LEU A 18 -9.56 14.74 -18.50
CA LEU A 18 -8.70 15.20 -17.40
C LEU A 18 -8.74 16.72 -17.24
N LYS A 19 -8.79 17.48 -18.35
CA LYS A 19 -8.96 18.94 -18.32
C LYS A 19 -10.30 19.35 -17.70
N ARG A 20 -11.37 18.61 -17.97
CA ARG A 20 -12.69 18.83 -17.36
C ARG A 20 -12.64 18.59 -15.85
N GLU A 21 -12.06 17.48 -15.41
CA GLU A 21 -11.94 17.16 -13.98
C GLU A 21 -11.02 18.14 -13.24
N ALA A 22 -9.96 18.65 -13.88
CA ALA A 22 -9.10 19.70 -13.34
C ALA A 22 -9.84 21.03 -13.04
N LYS A 23 -10.97 21.26 -13.71
CA LYS A 23 -11.88 22.40 -13.51
C LYS A 23 -13.03 22.11 -12.54
N GLY A 24 -13.09 20.90 -11.97
CA GLY A 24 -14.17 20.48 -11.05
C GLY A 24 -15.40 19.90 -11.75
N ASN A 25 -15.36 19.72 -13.08
CA ASN A 25 -16.44 19.10 -13.84
C ASN A 25 -16.29 17.57 -13.82
N PHE A 26 -16.42 16.98 -12.62
CA PHE A 26 -16.20 15.56 -12.38
C PHE A 26 -17.26 14.69 -13.08
N ALA A 27 -16.80 13.65 -13.78
CA ALA A 27 -17.70 12.60 -14.25
C ALA A 27 -18.20 11.77 -13.06
N LYS A 28 -19.45 11.30 -13.14
CA LYS A 28 -19.98 10.30 -12.21
C LYS A 28 -19.18 9.00 -12.38
N LYS A 29 -18.72 8.42 -11.27
CA LYS A 29 -17.97 7.17 -11.23
C LYS A 29 -18.64 6.23 -10.25
N ASP A 30 -18.63 4.93 -10.54
CA ASP A 30 -19.10 3.90 -9.61
C ASP A 30 -18.11 3.72 -8.45
N CYS A 31 -16.81 3.91 -8.73
CA CYS A 31 -15.74 3.82 -7.75
C CYS A 31 -14.63 4.82 -8.10
N PHE A 32 -14.01 5.40 -7.06
CA PHE A 32 -12.80 6.20 -7.17
C PHE A 32 -11.79 5.72 -6.14
N ILE A 33 -10.57 5.39 -6.59
CA ILE A 33 -9.47 4.95 -5.73
C ILE A 33 -8.36 5.98 -5.83
N TYR A 34 -7.88 6.44 -4.68
CA TYR A 34 -6.76 7.36 -4.57
C TYR A 34 -5.72 6.80 -3.60
N SER A 35 -4.54 6.47 -4.12
CA SER A 35 -3.45 5.87 -3.35
C SER A 35 -2.54 6.94 -2.76
N TYR A 36 -2.13 6.76 -1.50
CA TYR A 36 -1.07 7.54 -0.87
C TYR A 36 0.15 6.63 -0.73
N GLU A 37 1.26 7.01 -1.35
CA GLU A 37 2.53 6.29 -1.21
C GLU A 37 3.52 7.20 -0.46
N ASP A 38 4.25 6.62 0.48
CA ASP A 38 5.31 7.31 1.23
C ASP A 38 4.84 8.53 2.06
N TYR A 39 3.59 8.50 2.55
CA TYR A 39 3.03 9.47 3.50
C TYR A 39 2.62 8.80 4.80
N THR A 40 2.81 9.47 5.95
CA THR A 40 2.32 8.98 7.24
C THR A 40 0.79 9.14 7.35
N PRO A 41 0.10 8.34 8.19
CA PRO A 41 -1.33 8.52 8.45
C PRO A 41 -1.69 9.95 8.89
N GLU A 42 -0.85 10.57 9.72
CA GLU A 42 -1.03 11.96 10.14
C GLU A 42 -1.03 12.93 8.95
N GLN A 43 -0.04 12.83 8.05
CA GLN A 43 0.05 13.69 6.86
C GLN A 43 -1.14 13.51 5.92
N ILE A 44 -1.65 12.29 5.79
CA ILE A 44 -2.82 11.97 4.98
C ILE A 44 -4.09 12.59 5.58
N SER A 45 -4.19 12.57 6.90
CA SER A 45 -5.33 13.10 7.65
C SER A 45 -5.33 14.63 7.83
N ASP A 46 -4.50 15.39 7.08
CA ASP A 46 -4.40 16.84 7.19
C ASP A 46 -5.79 17.52 7.10
N PRO A 47 -6.26 18.21 8.16
CA PRO A 47 -7.56 18.86 8.17
C PRO A 47 -7.73 19.90 7.05
N LYS A 48 -6.65 20.54 6.58
CA LYS A 48 -6.71 21.49 5.47
C LYS A 48 -6.99 20.80 4.15
N PHE A 49 -6.45 19.60 3.95
CA PHE A 49 -6.73 18.78 2.78
C PHE A 49 -8.16 18.26 2.84
N GLU A 50 -8.59 17.71 3.97
CA GLU A 50 -9.94 17.16 4.14
C GLU A 50 -11.04 18.20 3.88
N LYS A 51 -10.86 19.46 4.30
CA LYS A 51 -11.79 20.56 3.99
C LYS A 51 -11.94 20.85 2.49
N LYS A 52 -10.93 20.55 1.68
CA LYS A 52 -10.91 20.80 0.23
C LYS A 52 -11.11 19.53 -0.59
N ARG A 53 -11.31 18.38 0.06
CA ARG A 53 -11.34 17.06 -0.60
C ARG A 53 -12.40 16.97 -1.68
N ASP A 54 -13.62 17.42 -1.40
CA ASP A 54 -14.73 17.40 -2.37
C ASP A 54 -14.46 18.32 -3.58
N ILE A 55 -13.65 19.37 -3.41
CA ILE A 55 -13.22 20.24 -4.50
C ILE A 55 -12.21 19.50 -5.40
N TYR A 56 -11.41 18.59 -4.83
CA TYR A 56 -10.37 17.86 -5.54
C TYR A 56 -10.87 16.56 -6.19
N PHE A 57 -11.81 15.87 -5.56
CA PHE A 57 -12.26 14.54 -5.98
C PHE A 57 -13.76 14.45 -6.31
N GLY A 58 -14.53 15.49 -5.98
CA GLY A 58 -15.99 15.42 -6.02
C GLY A 58 -16.58 14.73 -4.78
N LYS A 59 -17.90 14.80 -4.66
CA LYS A 59 -18.64 14.15 -3.58
C LYS A 59 -18.71 12.63 -3.80
N SER A 60 -18.64 11.88 -2.71
CA SER A 60 -18.79 10.41 -2.71
C SER A 60 -19.96 10.00 -1.83
N ALA A 61 -20.74 9.00 -2.27
CA ALA A 61 -21.87 8.47 -1.49
C ALA A 61 -21.39 7.68 -0.25
N LYS A 62 -20.31 6.93 -0.40
CA LYS A 62 -19.60 6.23 0.68
C LYS A 62 -18.10 6.48 0.51
N ARG A 63 -17.38 6.55 1.64
CA ARG A 63 -15.92 6.77 1.68
C ARG A 63 -15.30 5.83 2.68
N TYR A 64 -14.25 5.13 2.28
CA TYR A 64 -13.45 4.26 3.13
C TYR A 64 -11.99 4.69 3.08
N ASP A 65 -11.31 4.62 4.21
CA ASP A 65 -9.86 4.72 4.28
C ASP A 65 -9.30 3.28 4.34
N LEU A 66 -8.53 2.86 3.34
CA LEU A 66 -7.97 1.51 3.30
C LEU A 66 -6.52 1.52 3.78
N VAL A 67 -6.25 0.84 4.90
CA VAL A 67 -4.89 0.66 5.41
C VAL A 67 -4.40 -0.72 5.00
N VAL A 68 -3.64 -0.79 3.92
CA VAL A 68 -3.05 -2.05 3.44
C VAL A 68 -1.64 -2.18 4.00
N ILE A 69 -1.42 -3.19 4.84
CA ILE A 69 -0.10 -3.49 5.40
C ILE A 69 0.36 -4.89 4.99
N ARG A 70 1.63 -4.98 4.63
CA ARG A 70 2.33 -6.21 4.30
C ARG A 70 3.45 -6.42 5.32
N ASP A 71 3.84 -7.67 5.54
CA ASP A 71 4.98 -7.96 6.41
C ASP A 71 6.22 -7.13 5.98
N PRO A 72 7.00 -6.64 6.94
CA PRO A 72 8.07 -5.70 6.65
C PRO A 72 9.19 -6.38 5.85
N PHE A 73 9.42 -7.69 6.03
CA PHE A 73 10.46 -8.45 5.33
C PHE A 73 10.25 -8.39 3.81
N ASN A 74 9.06 -8.76 3.33
CA ASN A 74 8.76 -8.78 1.91
C ASN A 74 8.55 -7.38 1.32
N LEU A 75 8.01 -6.44 2.10
CA LEU A 75 7.87 -5.06 1.65
C LEU A 75 9.24 -4.41 1.44
N LEU A 76 10.13 -4.51 2.44
CA LEU A 76 11.47 -3.96 2.37
C LEU A 76 12.29 -4.65 1.28
N ALA A 77 12.15 -5.97 1.10
CA ALA A 77 12.82 -6.69 0.01
C ALA A 77 12.39 -6.14 -1.37
N SER A 78 11.10 -5.87 -1.56
CA SER A 78 10.57 -5.28 -2.79
C SER A 78 11.13 -3.89 -3.06
N ARG A 79 11.23 -3.05 -2.03
CA ARG A 79 11.81 -1.71 -2.15
C ARG A 79 13.33 -1.77 -2.38
N PHE A 80 14.01 -2.71 -1.73
CA PHE A 80 15.45 -2.94 -1.85
C PHE A 80 15.84 -3.36 -3.27
N LYS A 81 15.08 -4.30 -3.87
CA LYS A 81 15.28 -4.74 -5.26
C LYS A 81 15.14 -3.58 -6.26
N ASN A 82 14.16 -2.71 -6.08
CA ASN A 82 13.92 -1.59 -7.00
C ASN A 82 14.97 -0.48 -6.94
N GLN A 83 16.02 -0.59 -6.11
CA GLN A 83 17.10 0.39 -5.89
C GLN A 83 16.64 1.82 -5.49
N ASN A 84 15.33 2.07 -5.38
CA ASN A 84 14.74 3.34 -4.97
C ASN A 84 15.05 3.71 -3.51
N LEU A 85 15.38 2.71 -2.67
CA LEU A 85 15.76 2.95 -1.27
C LEU A 85 17.00 3.85 -1.16
N LYS A 86 18.04 3.63 -1.98
CA LYS A 86 19.32 4.35 -1.84
C LYS A 86 19.29 5.80 -2.30
N ARG A 87 18.32 6.19 -3.15
CA ARG A 87 18.36 7.48 -3.87
C ARG A 87 17.46 8.56 -3.29
N ARG A 88 16.47 8.21 -2.46
CA ARG A 88 15.45 9.19 -2.01
C ARG A 88 15.31 9.35 -0.51
N PHE A 89 15.63 8.35 0.32
CA PHE A 89 15.34 8.44 1.75
C PHE A 89 16.34 7.66 2.62
N PRO A 90 16.65 8.13 3.85
CA PRO A 90 17.39 7.35 4.83
C PRO A 90 16.67 6.03 5.15
N ASN A 91 17.45 4.97 5.39
CA ASN A 91 16.92 3.63 5.67
C ASN A 91 15.88 3.61 6.81
N ASP A 92 16.11 4.39 7.87
CA ASP A 92 15.24 4.42 9.06
C ASP A 92 13.83 4.94 8.74
N MET A 93 13.70 5.81 7.72
CA MET A 93 12.42 6.43 7.37
C MET A 93 11.38 5.40 6.90
N PHE A 94 11.79 4.33 6.23
CA PHE A 94 10.85 3.30 5.77
C PHE A 94 10.38 2.40 6.89
N SER A 95 11.26 2.07 7.84
CA SER A 95 10.90 1.31 9.02
C SER A 95 9.97 2.13 9.91
N ASP A 96 10.25 3.42 10.11
CA ASP A 96 9.39 4.33 10.87
C ASP A 96 8.02 4.52 10.21
N LEU A 97 8.00 4.70 8.89
CA LEU A 97 6.76 4.80 8.13
C LEU A 97 5.91 3.52 8.27
N TRP A 98 6.54 2.35 8.13
CA TRP A 98 5.85 1.08 8.30
C TRP A 98 5.29 0.94 9.71
N ILE A 99 6.06 1.31 10.74
CA ILE A 99 5.62 1.31 12.14
C ILE A 99 4.41 2.24 12.32
N ALA A 100 4.41 3.43 11.72
CA ALA A 100 3.27 4.35 11.81
C ALA A 100 1.98 3.73 11.23
N TYR A 101 2.08 2.98 10.13
CA TYR A 101 0.95 2.23 9.59
C TYR A 101 0.57 1.02 10.45
N ALA A 102 1.52 0.36 11.10
CA ALA A 102 1.25 -0.74 12.03
C ALA A 102 0.47 -0.25 13.27
N GLN A 103 0.82 0.92 13.80
CA GLN A 103 0.10 1.56 14.91
C GLN A 103 -1.33 1.93 14.50
N GLU A 104 -1.51 2.49 13.30
CA GLU A 104 -2.85 2.78 12.78
C GLU A 104 -3.65 1.49 12.51
N TYR A 105 -3.00 0.43 12.02
CA TYR A 105 -3.62 -0.89 11.81
C TYR A 105 -4.15 -1.49 13.11
N LEU A 106 -3.37 -1.39 14.20
CA LEU A 106 -3.71 -1.93 15.51
C LEU A 106 -4.66 -1.02 16.31
N GLY A 107 -5.02 0.16 15.78
CA GLY A 107 -5.90 1.12 16.44
C GLY A 107 -5.25 1.90 17.57
N GLU A 108 -3.93 1.83 17.72
CA GLU A 108 -3.17 2.65 18.67
C GLU A 108 -3.17 4.12 18.27
N THR A 109 -3.21 4.37 16.96
CA THR A 109 -3.58 5.67 16.39
C THR A 109 -4.89 5.55 15.63
N ASN A 110 -5.58 6.68 15.50
CA ASN A 110 -6.89 6.75 14.84
C ASN A 110 -6.99 8.02 13.98
N TYR A 111 -5.93 8.30 13.21
CA TYR A 111 -5.92 9.41 12.25
C TYR A 111 -6.96 9.19 11.16
N LEU A 112 -7.16 7.93 10.74
CA LEU A 112 -8.12 7.55 9.71
C LEU A 112 -9.41 7.07 10.37
N LYS A 113 -10.49 7.85 10.20
CA LYS A 113 -11.72 7.71 10.99
C LYS A 113 -12.64 6.59 10.52
N ASN A 114 -12.74 6.36 9.20
CA ASN A 114 -13.56 5.30 8.63
C ASN A 114 -12.67 4.27 7.93
N LYS A 115 -11.74 3.70 8.70
CA LYS A 115 -10.72 2.82 8.17
C LYS A 115 -11.15 1.35 8.10
N VAL A 116 -10.73 0.68 7.04
CA VAL A 116 -10.71 -0.77 6.91
C VAL A 116 -9.26 -1.19 6.79
N VAL A 117 -8.83 -2.05 7.71
CA VAL A 117 -7.46 -2.54 7.78
C VAL A 117 -7.32 -3.83 7.00
N VAL A 118 -6.24 -3.96 6.22
CA VAL A 118 -6.02 -5.07 5.31
C VAL A 118 -4.64 -5.67 5.56
N ASN A 119 -4.62 -6.88 6.11
CA ASN A 119 -3.44 -7.73 6.11
C ASN A 119 -3.23 -8.29 4.70
N TYR A 120 -2.16 -7.85 4.03
CA TYR A 120 -1.86 -8.23 2.65
C TYR A 120 -1.59 -9.74 2.51
N ASN A 121 -0.96 -10.36 3.51
CA ASN A 121 -0.59 -11.78 3.45
C ASN A 121 -1.85 -12.65 3.47
N ASN A 122 -2.81 -12.31 4.33
CA ASN A 122 -4.13 -12.95 4.36
C ASN A 122 -4.94 -12.63 3.10
N TRP A 123 -4.95 -11.36 2.65
CA TRP A 123 -5.61 -10.99 1.40
C TRP A 123 -5.12 -11.81 0.21
N PHE A 124 -3.82 -12.08 0.13
CA PHE A 124 -3.23 -12.88 -0.95
C PHE A 124 -3.60 -14.37 -0.85
N ARG A 125 -3.51 -14.97 0.34
CA ARG A 125 -3.66 -16.42 0.53
C ARG A 125 -5.10 -16.90 0.75
N ASP A 126 -5.93 -16.08 1.39
CA ASP A 126 -7.20 -16.51 1.96
C ASP A 126 -8.39 -15.87 1.24
N LYS A 127 -9.17 -16.72 0.57
CA LYS A 127 -10.39 -16.33 -0.14
C LYS A 127 -11.50 -15.89 0.82
N GLU A 128 -11.65 -16.53 1.97
CA GLU A 128 -12.66 -16.16 2.96
C GLU A 128 -12.34 -14.82 3.59
N TYR A 129 -11.05 -14.54 3.84
CA TYR A 129 -10.60 -13.20 4.24
C TYR A 129 -10.98 -12.13 3.20
N ARG A 130 -10.81 -12.41 1.89
CA ARG A 130 -11.24 -11.47 0.84
C ARG A 130 -12.75 -11.28 0.79
N LYS A 131 -13.55 -12.33 1.01
CA LYS A 131 -15.01 -12.21 1.15
C LYS A 131 -15.42 -11.34 2.33
N GLN A 132 -14.76 -11.50 3.48
CA GLN A 132 -14.99 -10.68 4.67
C GLN A 132 -14.69 -9.21 4.39
N LEU A 133 -13.58 -8.91 3.70
CA LEU A 133 -13.26 -7.54 3.28
C LEU A 133 -14.30 -6.94 2.34
N ALA A 134 -14.78 -7.72 1.35
CA ALA A 134 -15.84 -7.27 0.46
C ALA A 134 -17.12 -6.91 1.25
N SER A 135 -17.48 -7.74 2.24
CA SER A 135 -18.60 -7.46 3.13
C SER A 135 -18.39 -6.19 3.97
N GLN A 136 -17.18 -5.97 4.53
CA GLN A 136 -16.87 -4.76 5.31
C GLN A 136 -16.96 -3.48 4.46
N LEU A 137 -16.54 -3.57 3.19
CA LEU A 137 -16.61 -2.47 2.22
C LEU A 137 -18.00 -2.32 1.58
N ASN A 138 -18.95 -3.19 1.92
CA ASN A 138 -20.29 -3.22 1.32
C ASN A 138 -20.22 -3.27 -0.23
N ILE A 139 -19.36 -4.15 -0.74
CA ILE A 139 -19.24 -4.46 -2.17
C ILE A 139 -19.50 -5.95 -2.39
N GLU A 140 -19.97 -6.28 -3.58
CA GLU A 140 -20.09 -7.68 -3.98
C GLU A 140 -18.71 -8.30 -4.11
N PHE A 141 -18.53 -9.48 -3.53
CA PHE A 141 -17.27 -10.21 -3.62
C PHE A 141 -17.05 -10.73 -5.05
N SER A 142 -15.85 -10.49 -5.58
CA SER A 142 -15.35 -11.13 -6.79
C SER A 142 -13.84 -11.27 -6.73
N ASP A 143 -13.35 -12.42 -7.20
CA ASP A 143 -11.92 -12.68 -7.40
C ASP A 143 -11.51 -12.56 -8.88
N ALA A 144 -12.37 -11.98 -9.74
CA ALA A 144 -12.09 -11.88 -11.17
C ALA A 144 -10.71 -11.26 -11.49
N GLY A 145 -10.26 -10.31 -10.67
CA GLY A 145 -8.97 -9.65 -10.80
C GLY A 145 -7.81 -10.25 -9.98
N ILE A 146 -8.00 -11.35 -9.23
CA ILE A 146 -6.98 -11.86 -8.29
C ILE A 146 -5.68 -12.28 -8.99
N ASN A 147 -5.78 -12.68 -10.26
CA ASN A 147 -4.68 -13.15 -11.08
C ASN A 147 -4.09 -12.06 -12.00
N GLU A 148 -4.65 -10.85 -11.98
CA GLU A 148 -4.18 -9.77 -12.84
C GLU A 148 -2.95 -9.07 -12.24
N VAL A 149 -1.88 -9.00 -13.02
CA VAL A 149 -0.76 -8.10 -12.74
C VAL A 149 -0.96 -6.83 -13.56
N LYS A 150 -1.13 -5.69 -12.89
CA LYS A 150 -1.27 -4.39 -13.56
C LYS A 150 -0.02 -4.07 -14.38
N VAL A 151 -0.22 -3.76 -15.66
CA VAL A 151 0.86 -3.31 -16.57
C VAL A 151 1.40 -1.93 -16.17
N GLN A 152 0.51 -1.06 -15.68
CA GLN A 152 0.85 0.28 -15.23
C GLN A 152 1.66 0.21 -13.92
N GLY A 153 2.89 0.74 -13.94
CA GLY A 153 3.85 0.62 -12.82
C GLY A 153 4.99 -0.39 -13.05
N GLY A 154 5.03 -1.04 -14.23
CA GLY A 154 6.12 -1.96 -14.61
C GLY A 154 5.93 -3.42 -14.15
N GLY A 155 4.81 -3.74 -13.50
CA GLY A 155 4.50 -5.07 -12.97
C GLY A 155 5.13 -5.34 -11.60
N SER A 156 5.33 -6.61 -11.26
CA SER A 156 6.00 -7.02 -10.03
C SER A 156 7.44 -6.55 -10.01
N SER A 157 7.88 -6.01 -8.87
CA SER A 157 9.30 -5.67 -8.65
C SER A 157 10.23 -6.87 -8.82
N PHE A 158 9.71 -8.10 -8.69
CA PHE A 158 10.50 -9.31 -8.85
C PHE A 158 10.42 -9.93 -10.24
N ASP A 159 9.21 -9.97 -10.81
CA ASP A 159 8.86 -10.81 -11.95
C ASP A 159 8.29 -10.01 -13.14
N GLY A 160 8.22 -8.68 -13.01
CA GLY A 160 7.61 -7.81 -14.01
C GLY A 160 6.19 -8.27 -14.36
N LEU A 161 5.97 -8.59 -15.62
CA LEU A 161 4.69 -9.07 -16.16
C LEU A 161 4.66 -10.59 -16.39
N GLN A 162 5.69 -11.33 -15.98
CA GLN A 162 5.81 -12.77 -16.24
C GLN A 162 4.61 -13.58 -15.75
N PHE A 163 3.97 -13.14 -14.67
CA PHE A 163 2.81 -13.80 -14.06
C PHE A 163 1.49 -13.09 -14.34
N HIS A 164 1.39 -12.28 -15.39
CA HIS A 164 0.10 -11.71 -15.78
C HIS A 164 -0.90 -12.85 -16.09
N GLY A 165 -2.06 -12.83 -15.44
CA GLY A 165 -3.06 -13.91 -15.50
C GLY A 165 -2.77 -15.08 -14.55
N GLN A 166 -1.69 -15.02 -13.76
CA GLN A 166 -1.27 -16.03 -12.80
C GLN A 166 -0.65 -15.40 -11.53
N ALA A 167 -1.12 -14.22 -11.11
CA ALA A 167 -0.52 -13.47 -10.01
C ALA A 167 -0.46 -14.26 -8.68
N THR A 168 -1.37 -15.21 -8.45
CA THR A 168 -1.35 -16.07 -7.25
C THR A 168 -0.19 -17.08 -7.25
N ASN A 169 0.43 -17.35 -8.41
CA ASN A 169 1.58 -18.25 -8.53
C ASN A 169 2.91 -17.56 -8.20
N MET A 170 2.89 -16.26 -7.93
CA MET A 170 4.07 -15.47 -7.63
C MET A 170 4.57 -15.74 -6.22
N ASP A 171 5.89 -15.89 -6.06
CA ASP A 171 6.52 -16.09 -4.76
C ASP A 171 6.70 -14.76 -3.99
N ILE A 172 5.60 -14.04 -3.79
CA ILE A 172 5.66 -12.71 -3.20
C ILE A 172 5.93 -12.78 -1.70
N LEU A 173 5.53 -13.86 -1.04
CA LEU A 173 5.63 -13.98 0.42
C LEU A 173 6.98 -14.51 0.91
N ASN A 174 7.91 -14.82 0.00
CA ASN A 174 9.28 -15.20 0.33
C ASN A 174 10.34 -14.34 -0.36
N ARG A 175 9.98 -13.12 -0.81
CA ARG A 175 10.90 -12.20 -1.50
C ARG A 175 12.14 -11.84 -0.68
N TRP A 176 12.01 -11.84 0.65
CA TRP A 176 13.14 -11.58 1.55
C TRP A 176 14.26 -12.61 1.43
N LYS A 177 13.97 -13.85 1.02
CA LYS A 177 14.97 -14.93 0.88
C LYS A 177 16.07 -14.59 -0.12
N HIS A 178 15.76 -13.78 -1.14
CA HIS A 178 16.76 -13.30 -2.11
C HIS A 178 17.86 -12.43 -1.50
N PHE A 179 17.61 -11.87 -0.32
CA PHE A 179 18.51 -10.96 0.36
C PHE A 179 18.90 -11.46 1.75
N SER A 180 18.65 -12.73 2.08
CA SER A 180 18.88 -13.26 3.42
C SER A 180 20.32 -13.06 3.87
N GLU A 181 21.29 -13.23 2.97
CA GLU A 181 22.72 -13.07 3.27
C GLU A 181 23.24 -11.65 3.02
N ASN A 182 22.38 -10.68 2.67
CA ASN A 182 22.81 -9.32 2.36
C ASN A 182 22.86 -8.45 3.64
N PRO A 183 24.04 -7.97 4.07
CA PRO A 183 24.17 -7.21 5.32
C PRO A 183 23.40 -5.87 5.32
N GLU A 184 23.31 -5.20 4.16
CA GLU A 184 22.57 -3.95 4.03
C GLU A 184 21.06 -4.17 4.17
N PHE A 185 20.55 -5.28 3.63
CA PHE A 185 19.15 -5.66 3.82
C PHE A 185 18.86 -6.01 5.27
N ARG A 186 19.70 -6.82 5.92
CA ARG A 186 19.57 -7.15 7.35
C ARG A 186 19.57 -5.88 8.22
N LYS A 187 20.38 -4.88 7.86
CA LYS A 187 20.42 -3.60 8.58
C LYS A 187 19.07 -2.85 8.56
N LEU A 188 18.27 -2.97 7.49
CA LEU A 188 16.92 -2.38 7.43
C LEU A 188 15.97 -2.98 8.46
N LEU A 189 16.19 -4.25 8.80
CA LEU A 189 15.37 -5.03 9.73
C LEU A 189 15.85 -4.91 11.17
N ASN A 190 17.00 -4.27 11.42
CA ASN A 190 17.58 -4.08 12.75
C ASN A 190 16.85 -2.98 13.55
N ASN A 191 15.54 -3.10 13.68
CA ASN A 191 14.68 -2.23 14.47
C ASN A 191 13.72 -3.09 15.29
N LYS A 192 13.91 -3.12 16.62
CA LYS A 192 13.12 -3.98 17.52
C LYS A 192 11.63 -3.70 17.45
N LYS A 193 11.22 -2.42 17.34
CA LYS A 193 9.81 -2.05 17.22
C LYS A 193 9.20 -2.59 15.93
N LEU A 194 9.95 -2.53 14.82
CA LEU A 194 9.50 -3.08 13.54
C LEU A 194 9.14 -4.57 13.67
N ILE A 195 10.01 -5.34 14.32
CA ILE A 195 9.82 -6.78 14.54
C ILE A 195 8.64 -7.04 15.48
N GLU A 196 8.55 -6.32 16.60
CA GLU A 196 7.45 -6.44 17.56
C GLU A 196 6.08 -6.20 16.90
N TYR A 197 5.94 -5.10 16.14
CA TYR A 197 4.71 -4.81 15.42
C TYR A 197 4.42 -5.82 14.31
N SER A 198 5.46 -6.34 13.65
CA SER A 198 5.31 -7.42 12.67
C SER A 198 4.70 -8.65 13.31
N GLU A 199 5.25 -9.09 14.44
CA GLU A 199 4.77 -10.29 15.15
C GLU A 199 3.33 -10.10 15.65
N ARG A 200 2.97 -8.91 16.15
CA ARG A 200 1.60 -8.59 16.57
C ARG A 200 0.57 -8.65 15.43
N ILE A 201 0.96 -8.31 14.20
CA ILE A 201 0.04 -8.24 13.05
C ILE A 201 0.03 -9.53 12.23
N PHE A 202 1.19 -10.15 12.05
CA PHE A 202 1.39 -11.29 11.15
C PHE A 202 1.70 -12.60 11.87
N GLY A 203 1.94 -12.56 13.18
CA GLY A 203 2.48 -13.68 13.93
C GLY A 203 3.94 -13.96 13.59
N TYR A 204 4.43 -15.10 14.05
CA TYR A 204 5.73 -15.61 13.66
C TYR A 204 5.76 -15.95 12.15
N ILE A 205 6.78 -15.46 11.44
CA ILE A 205 7.00 -15.74 10.02
C ILE A 205 8.21 -16.66 9.91
N GLU A 206 7.97 -17.90 9.53
CA GLU A 206 8.99 -18.94 9.40
C GLU A 206 10.17 -18.52 8.51
N GLY A 207 11.39 -18.79 8.96
CA GLY A 207 12.64 -18.51 8.26
C GLY A 207 13.19 -17.10 8.51
N THR A 208 12.38 -16.18 9.07
CA THR A 208 12.82 -14.79 9.28
C THR A 208 13.79 -14.63 10.45
N GLU A 209 13.91 -15.62 11.34
CA GLU A 209 14.92 -15.67 12.40
C GLU A 209 16.34 -15.51 11.85
N SER A 210 16.64 -16.11 10.69
CA SER A 210 17.94 -15.99 10.02
C SER A 210 18.33 -14.56 9.63
N LEU A 211 17.36 -13.65 9.56
CA LEU A 211 17.57 -12.23 9.27
C LEU A 211 17.85 -11.40 10.52
N LEU A 212 17.45 -11.90 11.68
CA LEU A 212 17.50 -11.21 12.97
C LEU A 212 18.66 -11.68 13.85
N GLU A 213 19.15 -12.89 13.60
CA GLU A 213 20.34 -13.46 14.22
C GLU A 213 21.63 -12.77 13.72
N LYS A 214 22.53 -12.50 14.66
CA LYS A 214 23.90 -12.05 14.42
C LYS A 214 24.88 -13.14 14.81
#